data_AF-I9DJX4-F1
#
_entry.id   AF-I9DJX4-F1
#
_cell.length_a   1.000
_cell.length_b   1.000
_cell.length_c   1.000
_cell.angle_alpha   90.00
_cell.angle_beta   90.00
_cell.angle_gamma   90.00
#
_symmetry.space_group_name_H-M   'P 1'
#
loop_
_entity.id
_entity.type
_entity.pdbx_description
1 polymer ?
#
loop_
_entity_poly.entity_id
_entity_poly.type
_entity_poly.pdbx_seq_one_letter_code
_entity_poly.pdbx_strand_id
1 'polypeptide(L)'
;MIIAVPVLEEGKLVKIITGNVSLQRISDLIKEIKFKENGFATLIDDSGMIIAHGKRPELNGKLNISTKKLDPELQVENTGVDDHYKQLFEDAKSGSKTSGLYTDLDGIRNIDQIAVGSQELVKSIQSIDCESKTNAAETLNVSAVSEEQLASMEEIASASQVSHPI
;
A
#
# COMPACT_ATOMS: atom_id res chain seq x y z
N MET A 1 -6.55 5.17 8.17
CA MET A 1 -5.22 4.63 8.51
C MET A 1 -4.22 5.76 8.46
N ILE A 2 -3.30 5.84 9.42
CA ILE A 2 -2.20 6.81 9.38
C ILE A 2 -0.93 6.04 9.05
N ILE A 3 -0.23 6.48 8.01
CA ILE A 3 1.12 6.00 7.69
C ILE A 3 2.08 7.06 8.21
N ALA A 4 3.07 6.65 8.99
CA ALA A 4 4.13 7.52 9.50
C ALA A 4 5.48 7.01 9.01
N VAL A 5 6.22 7.87 8.31
CA VAL A 5 7.56 7.56 7.80
C VAL A 5 8.57 8.49 8.48
N PRO A 6 9.57 7.95 9.21
CA PRO A 6 10.64 8.75 9.78
C PRO A 6 11.61 9.21 8.69
N VAL A 7 12.00 10.47 8.73
CA VAL A 7 13.07 11.04 7.92
C VAL A 7 14.30 11.15 8.80
N LEU A 8 15.38 10.50 8.38
CA LEU A 8 16.65 10.43 9.10
C LEU A 8 17.72 11.21 8.32
N GLU A 9 18.49 12.04 9.00
CA GLU A 9 19.74 12.63 8.49
C GLU A 9 20.88 12.21 9.40
N GLU A 10 21.95 11.64 8.82
CA GLU A 10 23.08 11.08 9.57
C GLU A 10 22.67 10.12 10.71
N GLY A 11 21.60 9.36 10.50
CA GLY A 11 21.04 8.43 11.49
C GLY A 11 20.22 9.08 12.62
N LYS A 12 20.06 10.41 12.61
CA LYS A 12 19.22 11.14 13.57
C LYS A 12 17.86 11.42 12.98
N LEU A 13 16.81 11.18 13.76
CA LEU A 13 15.43 11.51 13.37
C LEU A 13 15.25 13.02 13.31
N VAL A 14 14.96 13.54 12.12
CA VAL A 14 14.75 14.98 11.88
C VAL A 14 13.29 15.34 11.66
N LYS A 15 12.49 14.44 11.08
CA LYS A 15 11.06 14.68 10.79
C LYS A 15 10.28 13.38 10.74
N ILE A 16 8.98 13.44 11.01
CA ILE A 16 8.05 12.35 10.69
C ILE A 16 7.07 12.89 9.64
N ILE A 17 7.00 12.23 8.49
CA ILE A 17 5.99 12.51 7.48
C ILE A 17 4.80 11.61 7.78
N THR A 18 3.63 12.22 7.98
CA THR A 18 2.37 11.49 8.20
C THR A 18 1.45 11.65 7.01
N GLY A 19 0.82 10.55 6.60
CA GLY A 19 -0.16 10.52 5.53
C GLY A 19 -1.43 9.81 6.01
N ASN A 20 -2.59 10.41 5.73
CA ASN A 20 -3.87 9.74 5.94
C ASN A 20 -4.23 8.93 4.70
N VAL A 21 -4.47 7.64 4.90
CA VAL A 21 -5.02 6.75 3.88
C VAL A 21 -6.44 6.38 4.27
N SER A 22 -7.39 6.64 3.36
CA SER A 22 -8.79 6.29 3.57
C SER A 22 -9.01 4.79 3.38
N LEU A 23 -9.78 4.20 4.30
CA LEU A 23 -10.18 2.80 4.19
C LEU A 23 -11.03 2.56 2.94
N GLN A 24 -11.79 3.56 2.52
CA GLN A 24 -12.59 3.50 1.30
C GLN A 24 -11.73 3.19 0.07
N ARG A 25 -10.60 3.90 -0.10
CA ARG A 25 -9.69 3.68 -1.25
C ARG A 25 -9.10 2.27 -1.23
N ILE A 26 -8.71 1.77 -0.05
CA ILE A 26 -8.21 0.40 0.10
C ILE A 26 -9.32 -0.61 -0.23
N SER A 27 -10.53 -0.37 0.27
CA SER A 27 -11.67 -1.24 -0.01
C SER A 27 -11.99 -1.28 -1.49
N ASP A 28 -11.90 -0.15 -2.20
CA ASP A 28 -12.19 -0.09 -3.63
C ASP A 28 -11.12 -0.84 -4.44
N LEU A 29 -9.84 -0.70 -4.08
CA LEU A 29 -8.76 -1.52 -4.67
C LEU A 29 -8.99 -3.02 -4.45
N ILE A 30 -9.35 -3.43 -3.23
CA ILE A 30 -9.59 -4.85 -2.90
C ILE A 30 -10.80 -5.42 -3.64
N LYS A 31 -11.86 -4.61 -3.87
CA LYS A 31 -13.04 -5.02 -4.66
C LYS A 31 -12.71 -5.28 -6.14
N GLU A 32 -11.72 -4.56 -6.68
CA GLU A 32 -11.27 -4.76 -8.06
C GLU A 32 -10.46 -6.05 -8.23
N ILE A 33 -9.86 -6.57 -7.16
CA ILE A 33 -9.14 -7.84 -7.19
C ILE A 33 -10.13 -8.99 -7.31
N LYS A 34 -10.22 -9.53 -8.52
CA LYS A 34 -10.99 -10.74 -8.84
C LYS A 34 -10.03 -11.85 -9.22
N PHE A 35 -10.18 -13.00 -8.58
CA PHE A 35 -9.40 -14.18 -8.88
C PHE A 35 -10.28 -15.22 -9.57
N LYS A 36 -10.00 -15.47 -10.85
CA LYS A 36 -10.86 -16.30 -11.73
C LYS A 36 -12.31 -15.81 -11.69
N GLU A 37 -13.28 -16.71 -11.61
CA GLU A 37 -14.71 -16.39 -11.69
C GLU A 37 -15.28 -15.88 -10.35
N ASN A 38 -14.90 -16.51 -9.24
CA ASN A 38 -15.56 -16.29 -7.93
C ASN A 38 -14.60 -15.90 -6.79
N GLY A 39 -13.30 -15.83 -7.05
CA GLY A 39 -12.31 -15.48 -6.02
C GLY A 39 -12.25 -13.97 -5.79
N PHE A 40 -11.96 -13.60 -4.55
CA PHE A 40 -11.86 -12.22 -4.09
C PHE A 40 -10.67 -12.10 -3.13
N ALA A 41 -10.23 -10.86 -2.88
CA ALA A 41 -9.22 -10.58 -1.87
C ALA A 41 -9.85 -10.08 -0.57
N THR A 42 -9.16 -10.35 0.54
CA THR A 42 -9.46 -9.81 1.86
C THR A 42 -8.17 -9.28 2.47
N LEU A 43 -8.24 -8.09 3.08
CA LEU A 43 -7.15 -7.50 3.84
C LEU A 43 -7.48 -7.59 5.32
N ILE A 44 -6.56 -8.17 6.08
CA ILE A 44 -6.68 -8.43 7.52
C ILE A 44 -5.46 -7.79 8.21
N ASP A 45 -5.66 -7.13 9.34
CA ASP A 45 -4.56 -6.62 10.15
C ASP A 45 -3.92 -7.71 11.05
N ASP A 46 -2.87 -7.36 11.78
CA ASP A 46 -2.12 -8.28 12.65
C ASP A 46 -2.91 -8.79 13.88
N SER A 47 -4.03 -8.13 14.19
CA SER A 47 -4.96 -8.49 15.26
C SER A 47 -6.06 -9.45 14.79
N GLY A 48 -6.13 -9.70 13.48
CA GLY A 48 -7.17 -10.50 12.85
C GLY A 48 -8.42 -9.71 12.47
N MET A 49 -8.41 -8.38 12.56
CA MET A 49 -9.53 -7.54 12.12
C MET A 49 -9.55 -7.44 10.60
N ILE A 50 -10.73 -7.62 10.00
CA ILE A 50 -10.92 -7.38 8.57
C ILE A 50 -10.90 -5.87 8.31
N ILE A 51 -9.96 -5.43 7.50
CA ILE A 51 -9.83 -4.04 7.05
C ILE A 51 -10.62 -3.81 5.76
N ALA A 52 -10.58 -4.79 4.84
CA ALA A 52 -11.31 -4.74 3.58
C ALA A 52 -11.65 -6.13 3.07
N HIS A 53 -12.88 -6.35 2.63
CA HIS A 53 -13.34 -7.61 2.05
C HIS A 53 -13.98 -7.37 0.68
N GLY A 54 -13.48 -8.04 -0.37
CA GLY A 54 -13.90 -7.78 -1.76
C GLY A 54 -15.37 -8.12 -2.04
N LYS A 55 -15.87 -9.23 -1.49
CA LYS A 55 -17.28 -9.67 -1.66
C LYS A 55 -18.27 -9.07 -0.64
N ARG A 56 -17.83 -8.79 0.59
CA ARG A 56 -18.68 -8.40 1.74
C ARG A 56 -18.15 -7.16 2.46
N PRO A 57 -18.27 -5.96 1.86
CA PRO A 57 -17.77 -4.72 2.45
C PRO A 57 -18.39 -4.39 3.83
N GLU A 58 -19.54 -4.96 4.16
CA GLU A 58 -20.21 -4.83 5.45
C GLU A 58 -19.41 -5.41 6.63
N LEU A 59 -18.43 -6.28 6.37
CA LEU A 59 -17.56 -6.87 7.40
C LEU A 59 -16.36 -5.98 7.75
N ASN A 60 -16.10 -4.93 6.96
CA ASN A 60 -14.95 -4.05 7.14
C ASN A 60 -15.02 -3.35 8.51
N GLY A 61 -14.03 -3.61 9.36
CA GLY A 61 -13.95 -3.09 10.73
C GLY A 61 -14.94 -3.70 11.72
N LYS A 62 -15.72 -4.71 11.30
CA LYS A 62 -16.80 -5.32 12.10
C LYS A 62 -16.57 -6.79 12.43
N LEU A 63 -15.66 -7.47 11.73
CA LEU A 63 -15.31 -8.87 11.97
C LEU A 63 -13.84 -9.01 12.36
N ASN A 64 -13.60 -9.66 13.50
CA ASN A 64 -12.28 -10.11 13.90
C ASN A 64 -12.19 -11.64 13.87
N ILE A 65 -11.32 -12.16 13.01
CA ILE A 65 -11.12 -13.59 12.71
C ILE A 65 -10.47 -14.32 13.89
N SER A 66 -9.50 -13.71 14.57
CA SER A 66 -8.79 -14.34 15.71
C SER A 66 -9.67 -14.52 16.94
N THR A 67 -10.56 -13.57 17.20
CA THR A 67 -11.47 -13.58 18.36
C THR A 67 -12.85 -14.11 18.02
N LYS A 68 -13.16 -14.31 16.73
CA LYS A 68 -14.49 -14.65 16.20
C LYS A 68 -15.58 -13.67 16.61
N LYS A 69 -15.20 -12.43 16.97
CA LYS A 69 -16.14 -11.38 17.35
C LYS A 69 -16.68 -10.72 16.10
N LEU A 70 -17.99 -10.80 15.96
CA LEU A 70 -18.77 -10.03 15.00
C LEU A 70 -19.45 -8.89 15.74
N ASP A 71 -19.47 -7.71 15.13
CA ASP A 71 -20.23 -6.58 15.65
C ASP A 71 -21.72 -6.96 15.78
N PRO A 72 -22.36 -6.80 16.95
CA PRO A 72 -23.77 -7.14 17.17
C PRO A 72 -24.76 -6.45 16.22
N GLU A 73 -24.35 -5.35 15.57
CA GLU A 73 -25.17 -4.67 14.57
C GLU A 73 -25.39 -5.49 13.28
N LEU A 74 -24.56 -6.50 13.04
CA LEU A 74 -24.70 -7.40 11.89
C LEU A 74 -25.64 -8.55 12.26
N GLN A 75 -26.88 -8.51 11.74
CA GLN A 75 -27.91 -9.57 11.89
C GLN A 75 -27.55 -10.83 11.08
N VAL A 76 -26.46 -11.50 11.44
CA VAL A 76 -25.99 -12.72 10.77
C VAL A 76 -26.44 -13.93 11.59
N GLU A 77 -27.23 -14.83 10.98
CA GLU A 77 -27.79 -16.02 11.62
C GLU A 77 -26.75 -17.06 12.04
N ASN A 78 -25.56 -17.07 11.42
CA ASN A 78 -24.47 -17.99 11.77
C ASN A 78 -23.35 -17.24 12.50
N THR A 79 -23.33 -17.42 13.81
CA THR A 79 -22.41 -16.74 14.71
C THR A 79 -21.06 -17.45 14.73
N GLY A 80 -20.20 -17.12 13.79
CA GLY A 80 -18.77 -17.34 13.97
C GLY A 80 -18.05 -17.78 12.71
N VAL A 81 -16.86 -17.20 12.58
CA VAL A 81 -15.80 -17.76 11.77
C VAL A 81 -15.40 -19.13 12.34
N ASP A 82 -15.22 -20.14 11.47
CA ASP A 82 -14.82 -21.47 11.94
C ASP A 82 -13.39 -21.49 12.53
N ASP A 83 -13.06 -22.53 13.28
CA ASP A 83 -11.72 -22.66 13.88
C ASP A 83 -10.62 -22.77 12.82
N HIS A 84 -10.95 -23.28 11.63
CA HIS A 84 -9.99 -23.42 10.54
C HIS A 84 -9.55 -22.08 9.99
N TYR A 85 -10.44 -21.09 9.83
CA TYR A 85 -10.02 -19.79 9.32
C TYR A 85 -9.12 -19.07 10.31
N LYS A 86 -9.42 -19.19 11.61
CA LYS A 86 -8.55 -18.71 12.67
C LYS A 86 -7.18 -19.39 12.61
N GLN A 87 -7.15 -20.72 12.50
CA GLN A 87 -5.88 -21.46 12.42
C GLN A 87 -5.05 -21.03 11.21
N LEU A 88 -5.67 -20.88 10.03
CA LEU A 88 -5.00 -20.41 8.82
C LEU A 88 -4.35 -19.04 9.00
N PHE A 89 -5.04 -18.12 9.70
CA PHE A 89 -4.51 -16.80 10.02
C PHE A 89 -3.33 -16.87 11.01
N GLU A 90 -3.46 -17.63 12.10
CA GLU A 90 -2.38 -17.77 13.08
C GLU A 90 -1.14 -18.48 12.47
N ASP A 91 -1.36 -19.49 11.64
CA ASP A 91 -0.30 -20.16 10.89
C ASP A 91 0.38 -19.18 9.92
N ALA A 92 -0.39 -18.31 9.25
CA ALA A 92 0.18 -17.30 8.36
C ALA A 92 1.04 -16.29 9.11
N LYS A 93 0.60 -15.92 10.32
CA LYS A 93 1.32 -15.01 11.22
C LYS A 93 2.67 -15.57 11.67
N SER A 94 2.85 -16.90 11.67
CA SER A 94 4.14 -17.54 11.91
C SER A 94 5.20 -17.28 10.82
N GLY A 95 4.81 -16.61 9.72
CA GLY A 95 5.71 -16.15 8.65
C GLY A 95 5.65 -17.01 7.38
N SER A 96 4.85 -18.06 7.36
CA SER A 96 4.65 -18.89 6.16
C SER A 96 3.40 -18.48 5.41
N LYS A 97 3.44 -18.56 4.08
CA LYS A 97 2.22 -18.51 3.27
C LYS A 97 1.40 -19.76 3.54
N THR A 98 0.15 -19.61 3.96
CA THR A 98 -0.74 -20.74 4.28
C THR A 98 -1.87 -20.83 3.28
N SER A 99 -2.39 -22.03 3.08
CA SER A 99 -3.59 -22.25 2.29
C SER A 99 -4.39 -23.39 2.88
N GLY A 100 -5.70 -23.27 2.87
CA GLY A 100 -6.59 -24.28 3.41
C GLY A 100 -8.05 -23.94 3.23
N LEU A 101 -8.88 -24.87 3.68
CA LEU A 101 -10.34 -24.76 3.58
C LEU A 101 -10.89 -24.15 4.87
N TYR A 102 -11.85 -23.24 4.71
CA TYR A 102 -12.59 -22.65 5.83
C TYR A 102 -14.06 -22.52 5.48
N THR A 103 -14.89 -22.33 6.50
CA THR A 103 -16.32 -22.09 6.39
C THR A 103 -16.58 -20.63 6.71
N ASP A 104 -17.20 -19.92 5.77
CA ASP A 104 -17.55 -18.52 5.96
C ASP A 104 -18.82 -18.35 6.80
N LEU A 105 -19.22 -17.08 7.02
CA LEU A 105 -20.43 -16.73 7.76
C LEU A 105 -21.74 -17.21 7.12
N ASP A 106 -21.72 -17.61 5.84
CA ASP A 106 -22.90 -18.14 5.15
C ASP A 106 -22.93 -19.68 5.20
N GLY A 107 -21.98 -20.31 5.91
CA GLY A 107 -21.86 -21.77 5.96
C GLY A 107 -21.23 -22.37 4.70
N ILE A 108 -20.66 -21.54 3.82
CA ILE A 108 -20.05 -21.99 2.57
C ILE A 108 -18.59 -22.35 2.82
N ARG A 109 -18.20 -23.54 2.34
CA ARG A 109 -16.80 -23.96 2.35
C ARG A 109 -16.04 -23.27 1.22
N ASN A 110 -15.07 -22.44 1.60
CA ASN A 110 -14.18 -21.73 0.70
C ASN A 110 -12.75 -22.24 0.87
N ILE A 111 -11.90 -21.94 -0.12
CA ILE A 111 -10.45 -22.08 -0.01
C ILE A 111 -9.84 -20.69 0.14
N ASP A 112 -8.92 -20.53 1.08
CA ASP A 112 -8.14 -19.31 1.24
C ASP A 112 -6.65 -19.59 1.05
N GLN A 113 -5.93 -18.53 0.73
CA GLN A 113 -4.49 -18.48 0.72
C GLN A 113 -4.04 -17.18 1.40
N ILE A 114 -3.60 -17.30 2.66
CA ILE A 114 -3.22 -16.14 3.46
C ILE A 114 -1.70 -15.96 3.35
N ALA A 115 -1.30 -14.76 2.94
CA ALA A 115 0.09 -14.34 2.92
C ALA A 115 0.24 -13.05 3.72
N VAL A 116 1.25 -13.00 4.59
CA VAL A 116 1.59 -11.79 5.33
C VAL A 116 2.42 -10.89 4.42
N GLY A 117 1.74 -10.01 3.67
CA GLY A 117 2.34 -9.20 2.59
C GLY A 117 2.67 -7.74 2.93
N SER A 118 2.42 -7.28 4.17
CA SER A 118 2.55 -5.85 4.52
C SER A 118 3.95 -5.28 4.25
N GLN A 119 5.01 -6.07 4.46
CA GLN A 119 6.37 -5.60 4.21
C GLN A 119 6.65 -5.33 2.72
N GLU A 120 6.11 -6.11 1.80
CA GLU A 120 6.40 -5.91 0.37
C GLU A 120 5.65 -4.71 -0.20
N LEU A 121 4.37 -4.52 0.15
CA LEU A 121 3.63 -3.32 -0.26
C LEU A 121 4.21 -2.04 0.33
N VAL A 122 4.63 -2.06 1.59
CA VAL A 122 5.33 -0.93 2.23
C VAL A 122 6.68 -0.69 1.56
N LYS A 123 7.46 -1.74 1.26
CA LYS A 123 8.72 -1.63 0.52
C LYS A 123 8.51 -1.06 -0.89
N SER A 124 7.50 -1.52 -1.63
CA SER A 124 7.17 -0.98 -2.96
C SER A 124 6.78 0.49 -2.90
N ILE A 125 5.97 0.90 -1.92
CA ILE A 125 5.60 2.31 -1.71
C ILE A 125 6.83 3.16 -1.32
N GLN A 126 7.71 2.63 -0.47
CA GLN A 126 8.98 3.29 -0.12
C GLN A 126 9.93 3.43 -1.32
N SER A 127 10.05 2.39 -2.14
CA SER A 127 10.86 2.44 -3.37
C SER A 127 10.32 3.47 -4.36
N ILE A 128 8.99 3.55 -4.55
CA ILE A 128 8.36 4.54 -5.43
C ILE A 128 8.58 5.97 -4.92
N ASP A 129 8.48 6.22 -3.60
CA ASP A 129 8.76 7.55 -3.02
C ASP A 129 10.25 7.94 -3.18
N CYS A 130 11.16 6.96 -3.06
CA CYS A 130 12.60 7.16 -3.30
C CYS A 130 12.90 7.49 -4.77
N GLU A 131 12.37 6.70 -5.71
CA GLU A 131 12.54 6.93 -7.16
C GLU A 131 11.94 8.27 -7.58
N SER A 132 10.78 8.66 -7.04
CA SER A 132 10.16 9.95 -7.34
C SER A 132 11.02 11.14 -6.88
N LYS A 133 11.70 11.03 -5.73
CA LYS A 133 12.61 12.08 -5.23
C LYS A 133 13.87 12.19 -6.07
N THR A 134 14.44 11.05 -6.48
CA THR A 134 15.61 11.03 -7.37
C THR A 134 15.29 11.62 -8.74
N ASN A 135 14.18 11.21 -9.36
CA ASN A 135 13.76 11.73 -10.66
C ASN A 135 13.49 13.25 -10.63
N ALA A 136 12.92 13.76 -9.53
CA ALA A 136 12.74 15.19 -9.32
C ALA A 136 14.09 15.93 -9.19
N ALA A 137 15.05 15.36 -8.46
CA ALA A 137 16.39 15.93 -8.32
C ALA A 137 17.18 15.93 -9.64
N GLU A 138 17.10 14.85 -10.42
CA GLU A 138 17.70 14.77 -11.75
C GLU A 138 17.10 15.79 -12.73
N THR A 139 15.78 15.95 -12.71
CA THR A 139 15.08 16.95 -13.54
C THR A 139 15.53 18.39 -13.21
N LEU A 140 15.72 18.70 -11.92
CA LEU A 140 16.25 19.99 -11.49
C LEU A 140 17.70 20.20 -11.96
N ASN A 141 18.54 19.17 -11.87
CA ASN A 141 19.93 19.22 -12.33
C ASN A 141 20.03 19.40 -13.85
N VAL A 142 19.20 18.70 -14.63
CA VAL A 142 19.12 18.87 -16.09
C VAL A 142 18.67 20.28 -16.46
N SER A 143 17.71 20.85 -15.72
CA SER A 143 17.24 22.22 -15.94
C SER A 143 18.34 23.24 -15.67
N ALA A 144 19.10 23.09 -14.59
CA ALA A 144 20.21 23.97 -14.24
C ALA A 144 21.34 23.94 -15.30
N VAL A 145 21.72 22.74 -15.78
CA VAL A 145 22.72 22.62 -16.87
C VAL A 145 22.20 23.26 -18.16
N SER A 146 20.91 23.09 -18.47
CA SER A 146 20.30 23.75 -19.64
C SER A 146 20.33 25.28 -19.52
N GLU A 147 20.11 25.84 -18.33
CA GLU A 147 20.23 27.29 -18.09
C GLU A 147 21.67 27.79 -18.28
N GLU A 148 22.66 27.07 -17.74
CA GLU A 148 24.08 27.41 -17.92
C GLU A 148 24.52 27.34 -19.39
N GLN A 149 24.06 26.33 -20.14
CA GLN A 149 24.35 26.20 -21.56
C GLN A 149 23.73 27.33 -22.39
N LEU A 150 22.50 27.73 -22.08
CA LEU A 150 21.84 28.87 -22.73
C LEU A 150 22.58 30.18 -22.45
N ALA A 151 23.00 30.40 -21.20
CA ALA A 151 23.80 31.57 -20.83
C ALA A 151 25.15 31.61 -21.57
N SER A 152 25.83 30.47 -21.69
CA SER A 152 27.09 30.36 -22.46
C SER A 152 26.87 30.61 -23.97
N MET A 153 25.75 30.12 -24.53
CA MET A 153 25.39 30.37 -25.92
C MET A 153 25.09 31.86 -26.18
N GLU A 154 24.40 32.54 -25.27
CA GLU A 154 24.16 33.99 -25.35
C GLU A 154 25.45 34.82 -25.23
N GLU A 155 26.37 34.42 -24.35
CA GLU A 155 27.67 35.05 -24.19
C GLU A 155 28.52 34.92 -25.46
N ILE A 156 28.57 33.73 -26.07
CA ILE A 156 29.27 33.48 -27.33
C ILE A 156 28.66 34.29 -28.49
N ALA A 157 27.33 34.34 -28.58
CA ALA A 157 26.63 35.11 -29.60
C ALA A 157 26.89 36.62 -29.45
N SER A 158 26.89 37.12 -28.22
CA SER A 158 27.19 38.53 -27.91
C SER A 158 28.65 38.88 -28.21
N ALA A 159 29.60 38.02 -27.85
CA ALA A 159 31.02 38.23 -28.15
C ALA A 159 31.33 38.20 -29.66
N SER A 160 30.61 37.37 -30.42
CA SER A 160 30.74 37.27 -31.88
C SER A 160 30.20 38.51 -32.61
N GLN A 161 29.19 39.20 -32.07
CA GLN A 161 28.66 40.45 -32.63
C GLN A 161 29.58 41.66 -32.37
N VAL A 162 30.41 41.61 -31.32
CA VAL A 162 31.36 42.69 -31.00
C VAL A 162 32.66 42.60 -31.82
N SER A 163 32.99 41.45 -32.42
CA SER A 163 34.27 41.23 -33.11
C SER A 163 34.31 41.60 -34.61
N HIS A 164 33.31 42.28 -35.14
CA HIS A 164 33.33 42.84 -36.51
C HIS A 164 33.20 44.38 -36.49
N PRO A 165 34.30 45.13 -36.32
CA PRO A 165 34.37 46.50 -36.79
C PRO A 165 34.66 46.50 -38.30
N ILE A 166 33.79 47.14 -39.09
CA ILE A 166 34.14 47.68 -40.42
C ILE A 166 34.85 49.01 -40.20
#